data_AF-A0A1Q4WNA5-F1
#
_entry.id   AF-A0A1Q4WNA5-F1
#
_cell.length_a   1.000
_cell.length_b   1.000
_cell.length_c   1.000
_cell.angle_alpha   90.00
_cell.angle_beta   90.00
_cell.angle_gamma   90.00
#
_symmetry.space_group_name_H-M   'P 1'
#
loop_
_entity.id
_entity.type
_entity.pdbx_description
1 polymer ?
#
loop_
_entity_poly.entity_id
_entity_poly.type
_entity_poly.pdbx_seq_one_letter_code
_entity_poly.pdbx_strand_id
1 'polypeptide(L)'
;MAAEITYEELATLVRTRAGVQVTAEELAEPGRMFLDLGVDSLGVLGVLADVENRYGVSVDSAELLGRPVAEFLKDVNAQVASGS
;
A
#
# COMPACT_ATOMS: atom_id res chain seq x y z
N MET A 1 8.55 -16.78 8.52
CA MET A 1 7.10 -16.48 8.55
C MET A 1 6.92 -15.45 7.46
N ALA A 2 6.18 -15.74 6.38
CA ALA A 2 6.04 -14.78 5.28
C ALA A 2 5.37 -13.51 5.84
N ALA A 3 6.11 -12.40 5.85
CA ALA A 3 5.56 -11.11 6.22
C ALA A 3 4.85 -10.56 4.98
N GLU A 4 3.57 -10.89 4.84
CA GLU A 4 2.72 -10.38 3.78
C GLU A 4 1.70 -9.40 4.36
N ILE A 5 1.53 -8.28 3.68
CA ILE A 5 0.53 -7.27 3.97
C ILE A 5 -0.74 -7.69 3.24
N THR A 6 -1.83 -7.80 3.99
CA THR A 6 -3.16 -8.08 3.44
C THR A 6 -3.85 -6.79 3.01
N TYR A 7 -4.88 -6.90 2.16
CA TYR A 7 -5.71 -5.76 1.79
C TYR A 7 -6.39 -5.09 3.00
N GLU A 8 -6.71 -5.86 4.04
CA GLU A 8 -7.29 -5.32 5.28
C GLU A 8 -6.30 -4.45 6.05
N GLU A 9 -5.04 -4.90 6.15
CA GLU A 9 -3.96 -4.13 6.76
C GLU A 9 -3.68 -2.87 5.92
N LEU A 10 -3.57 -3.01 4.59
CA LEU A 10 -3.42 -1.87 3.70
C LEU A 10 -4.56 -0.85 3.85
N ALA A 11 -5.81 -1.31 3.92
CA ALA A 11 -6.97 -0.45 4.13
C ALA A 11 -6.88 0.30 5.46
N THR A 12 -6.38 -0.35 6.50
CA THR A 12 -6.20 0.26 7.83
C THR A 12 -5.11 1.32 7.80
N LEU A 13 -4.00 1.05 7.11
CA LEU A 13 -2.93 2.01 6.89
C LEU A 13 -3.41 3.23 6.10
N VAL A 14 -4.13 3.02 5.00
CA VAL A 14 -4.72 4.10 4.19
C VAL A 14 -5.66 4.96 5.05
N ARG A 15 -6.56 4.33 5.81
CA ARG A 15 -7.48 5.04 6.71
C ARG A 15 -6.74 5.89 7.75
N THR A 16 -5.64 5.37 8.29
CA THR A 16 -4.86 6.02 9.34
C THR A 16 -3.98 7.14 8.80
N ARG A 17 -3.34 6.93 7.64
CA ARG A 17 -2.32 7.83 7.09
C ARG A 17 -2.88 8.83 6.07
N ALA A 18 -3.82 8.40 5.23
CA ALA A 18 -4.47 9.26 4.24
C ALA A 18 -5.78 9.88 4.77
N GLY A 19 -6.38 9.33 5.84
CA GLY A 19 -7.66 9.82 6.35
C GLY A 19 -8.85 9.47 5.46
N VAL A 20 -8.67 8.55 4.52
CA VAL A 20 -9.66 8.16 3.53
C VAL A 20 -10.31 6.84 3.94
N GLN A 21 -11.64 6.79 3.92
CA GLN A 21 -12.37 5.55 4.18
C GLN A 21 -12.33 4.67 2.93
N VAL A 22 -11.54 3.59 3.00
CA VAL A 22 -11.44 2.57 1.95
C VAL A 22 -11.70 1.19 2.54
N THR A 23 -12.26 0.30 1.73
CA THR A 23 -12.48 -1.11 2.09
C THR A 23 -11.45 -2.02 1.43
N ALA A 24 -11.23 -3.21 2.01
CA ALA A 24 -10.34 -4.22 1.42
C ALA A 24 -10.86 -4.70 0.05
N GLU A 25 -12.18 -4.74 -0.13
CA GLU A 25 -12.82 -5.14 -1.39
C GLU A 25 -12.52 -4.13 -2.51
N GLU A 26 -12.63 -2.83 -2.23
CA GLU A 26 -12.27 -1.77 -3.19
C GLU A 26 -10.78 -1.78 -3.53
N LEU A 27 -9.91 -2.06 -2.57
CA LEU A 27 -8.46 -2.17 -2.81
C LEU A 27 -8.10 -3.43 -3.62
N ALA A 28 -8.90 -4.49 -3.49
CA ALA A 28 -8.72 -5.74 -4.22
C ALA A 28 -9.24 -5.67 -5.66
N GLU A 29 -9.92 -4.58 -6.04
CA GLU A 29 -10.40 -4.42 -7.41
C GLU A 29 -9.23 -4.28 -8.41
N PRO A 30 -9.20 -5.13 -9.45
CA PRO A 30 -8.13 -5.10 -10.44
C PRO A 30 -8.19 -3.79 -11.25
N GLY A 31 -7.07 -3.05 -11.27
CA GLY A 31 -6.97 -1.78 -11.98
C GLY A 31 -7.41 -0.55 -11.18
N ARG A 32 -7.92 -0.73 -9.95
CA ARG A 32 -8.26 0.39 -9.07
C ARG A 32 -7.00 1.17 -8.68
N MET A 33 -7.05 2.49 -8.82
CA MET A 33 -5.96 3.38 -8.40
C MET A 33 -6.25 4.00 -7.04
N PHE A 34 -5.19 4.35 -6.30
CA PHE A 34 -5.30 5.12 -5.05
C PHE A 34 -6.10 6.42 -5.23
N LEU A 35 -5.85 7.13 -6.33
CA LEU A 35 -6.59 8.36 -6.67
C LEU A 35 -8.09 8.14 -6.82
N ASP A 36 -8.50 6.98 -7.36
CA ASP A 36 -9.91 6.64 -7.57
C ASP A 36 -10.62 6.29 -6.24
N LEU A 37 -9.84 5.97 -5.20
CA LEU A 37 -10.32 5.76 -3.84
C LEU A 37 -10.32 7.05 -3.02
N GLY A 38 -9.86 8.18 -3.59
CA GLY A 38 -9.69 9.43 -2.87
C GLY A 38 -8.37 9.54 -2.10
N VAL A 39 -7.42 8.64 -2.34
CA VAL A 39 -6.09 8.66 -1.72
C VAL A 39 -5.14 9.46 -2.61
N ASP A 40 -4.75 10.63 -2.13
CA ASP A 40 -3.75 11.48 -2.79
C ASP A 40 -2.34 10.87 -2.73
N SER A 41 -1.44 11.40 -3.56
CA SER A 41 -0.02 10.99 -3.60
C SER A 41 0.66 11.06 -2.22
N LEU A 42 0.37 12.10 -1.42
CA LEU A 42 0.89 12.24 -0.05
C LEU A 42 0.34 11.16 0.88
N GLY A 43 -0.92 10.76 0.71
CA GLY A 43 -1.51 9.66 1.47
C GLY A 43 -0.82 8.34 1.18
N VAL A 44 -0.52 8.07 -0.09
CA VAL A 44 0.25 6.87 -0.50
C VAL A 44 1.66 6.88 0.10
N LEU A 45 2.36 8.02 0.07
CA LEU A 45 3.68 8.15 0.70
C LEU A 45 3.64 7.90 2.20
N GLY A 46 2.61 8.39 2.90
CA GLY A 46 2.42 8.15 4.32
C GLY A 46 2.18 6.68 4.66
N VAL A 47 1.43 5.97 3.81
CA VAL A 47 1.22 4.52 3.93
C VAL A 47 2.52 3.77 3.72
N LEU A 48 3.28 4.11 2.68
CA LEU A 48 4.55 3.47 2.37
C LEU A 48 5.56 3.65 3.50
N ALA A 49 5.70 4.86 4.03
CA ALA A 49 6.61 5.15 5.13
C ALA A 49 6.29 4.33 6.41
N ASP A 50 5.00 4.06 6.67
CA ASP A 50 4.59 3.19 7.78
C ASP A 50 5.01 1.74 7.55
N VAL A 51 4.78 1.24 6.33
CA VAL A 51 5.20 -0.10 5.90
C VAL A 51 6.72 -0.26 6.01
N GLU A 52 7.48 0.67 5.45
CA GLU A 52 8.94 0.67 5.52
C GLU A 52 9.43 0.63 6.96
N ASN A 53 8.82 1.43 7.84
CA ASN A 53 9.16 1.45 9.27
C ASN A 53 8.76 0.16 10.01
N ARG A 54 7.63 -0.46 9.66
CA ARG A 54 7.11 -1.66 10.31
C ARG A 54 7.84 -2.93 9.91
N TYR A 55 8.24 -3.01 8.63
CA TYR A 55 8.88 -4.20 8.05
C TYR A 55 10.38 -4.03 7.82
N GLY A 56 10.93 -2.83 8.03
CA GLY A 56 12.37 -2.56 7.85
C GLY A 56 12.82 -2.62 6.39
N VAL A 57 11.90 -2.44 5.44
CA VAL A 57 12.20 -2.44 3.99
C VAL A 57 12.26 -1.03 3.45
N SER A 58 12.88 -0.87 2.27
CA SER A 58 12.83 0.38 1.51
C SER A 58 12.13 0.12 0.19
N VAL A 59 11.08 0.89 -0.09
CA VAL A 59 10.24 0.70 -1.28
C VAL A 59 10.26 1.98 -2.10
N ASP A 60 10.50 1.86 -3.41
CA ASP A 60 10.55 3.02 -4.29
C ASP A 60 9.14 3.57 -4.56
N SER A 61 8.81 4.66 -3.87
CA SER A 61 7.52 5.34 -4.03
C SER A 61 7.28 5.91 -5.43
N ALA A 62 8.34 6.28 -6.17
CA ALA A 62 8.18 6.95 -7.46
C ALA A 62 7.68 5.98 -8.54
N GLU A 63 8.08 4.71 -8.50
CA GLU A 63 7.57 3.67 -9.41
C GLU A 63 6.13 3.23 -9.10
N LEU A 64 5.70 3.47 -7.86
CA LEU A 64 4.40 3.05 -7.33
C LEU A 64 3.31 4.10 -7.53
N LEU A 65 3.68 5.39 -7.52
CA LEU A 65 2.79 6.50 -7.81
C LEU A 65 2.32 6.44 -9.27
N GLY A 66 1.11 5.92 -9.49
CA GLY A 66 0.49 5.76 -10.81
C GLY A 66 0.17 4.32 -11.19
N ARG A 67 0.46 3.35 -10.31
CA ARG A 67 0.07 1.95 -10.49
C ARG A 67 -1.25 1.63 -9.78
N PRO A 68 -1.95 0.56 -10.22
CA PRO A 68 -3.09 0.02 -9.47
C PRO A 68 -2.67 -0.45 -8.06
N VAL A 69 -3.60 -0.37 -7.12
CA VAL A 69 -3.41 -0.77 -5.72
C VAL A 69 -2.95 -2.22 -5.59
N ALA A 70 -3.53 -3.13 -6.39
CA ALA A 70 -3.15 -4.54 -6.39
C ALA A 70 -1.67 -4.77 -6.76
N GLU A 71 -1.17 -4.03 -7.75
CA GLU A 71 0.24 -4.10 -8.17
C GLU A 71 1.16 -3.47 -7.11
N PHE A 72 0.72 -2.38 -6.49
CA PHE A 72 1.41 -1.78 -5.35
C PHE A 72 1.61 -2.77 -4.20
N LEU A 73 0.52 -3.43 -3.77
CA LEU A 73 0.56 -4.36 -2.65
C LEU A 73 1.45 -5.57 -2.96
N LYS A 74 1.41 -6.05 -4.21
CA LYS A 74 2.24 -7.14 -4.68
C LYS A 74 3.73 -6.80 -4.64
N ASP A 75 4.11 -5.60 -5.09
CA ASP A 75 5.50 -5.15 -5.07
C ASP A 75 6.02 -4.98 -3.64
N VAL A 76 5.23 -4.31 -2.80
CA VAL A 76 5.52 -4.17 -1.36
C VAL A 76 5.71 -5.54 -0.70
N ASN A 77 4.80 -6.48 -0.94
CA ASN A 77 4.91 -7.84 -0.39
C ASN A 77 6.14 -8.59 -0.93
N ALA A 78 6.53 -8.35 -2.18
CA ALA A 78 7.76 -8.92 -2.74
C ALA A 78 9.01 -8.37 -2.03
N GLN A 79 9.04 -7.07 -1.70
CA GLN A 79 10.13 -6.45 -0.96
C GLN A 79 10.18 -6.92 0.50
N VAL A 80 9.04 -7.02 1.17
CA VAL A 80 8.97 -7.54 2.54
C VAL A 80 9.40 -9.00 2.60
N ALA A 81 9.03 -9.80 1.61
CA ALA A 81 9.46 -11.19 1.50
C ALA A 81 10.95 -11.35 1.17
N SER A 82 11.55 -10.42 0.43
CA SER A 82 12.97 -10.46 0.04
C SER A 82 13.92 -9.84 1.08
N GLY A 83 13.42 -8.91 1.89
CA GLY A 83 14.17 -8.21 2.95
C GLY A 83 14.22 -8.93 4.30
N SER A 84 13.78 -10.19 4.37
CA SER A 84 13.79 -11.06 5.57
C SER A 84 14.96 -12.04 5.61
#